data_AF-A0A4Z0RVR5-F1
#
_entry.id   AF-A0A4Z0RVR5-F1
#
_cell.length_a   1.000
_cell.length_b   1.000
_cell.length_c   1.000
_cell.angle_alpha   90.00
_cell.angle_beta   90.00
_cell.angle_gamma   90.00
#
_symmetry.space_group_name_H-M   'P 1'
#
loop_
_entity.id
_entity.type
_entity.pdbx_description
1 polymer ?
#
loop_
_entity_poly.entity_id
_entity_poly.type
_entity_poly.pdbx_seq_one_letter_code
_entity_poly.pdbx_strand_id
1 'polypeptide(L)'
;MEWSNGKWVTIKAPFVKYASRYDSLEANAKLLRNGLTWDSGYYSGTWKSKAKTYADAANALTGKYATDPSYGSKLINIIKTYNLTELDKPAKTGYLQDSDGQWYWFESGVKYTGFRFYMGTYYYFINGVRQENQWVSQWGLQYYVGNDGRAVEGVRFIDGVPYDFGTNGTFNLKGKASGCLYDGSPANGGYRWYEKGSLYTGFRYYMGTYYWFVNGVRQNEGWREAWGYKYWTNKEGRAVQGWQTINGQRYYFGNDGTYYLR
;
A
#
# COMPACT_ATOMS: atom_id res chain seq x y z
N MET A 1 -42.16 33.96 9.15
CA MET A 1 -43.37 34.01 9.98
C MET A 1 -43.02 33.43 11.32
N GLU A 2 -43.53 34.00 12.40
CA GLU A 2 -43.37 33.51 13.76
C GLU A 2 -44.73 33.01 14.26
N TRP A 3 -44.74 32.00 15.12
CA TRP A 3 -45.96 31.55 15.78
C TRP A 3 -46.04 32.15 17.19
N SER A 4 -47.10 32.91 17.48
CA SER A 4 -47.30 33.55 18.78
C SER A 4 -48.79 33.65 19.12
N ASN A 5 -49.16 33.38 20.37
CA ASN A 5 -50.55 33.44 20.86
C ASN A 5 -51.55 32.68 19.97
N GLY A 6 -51.16 31.50 19.46
CA GLY A 6 -52.03 30.65 18.66
C GLY A 6 -52.24 31.09 17.20
N LYS A 7 -51.45 32.06 16.70
CA LYS A 7 -51.55 32.53 15.30
C LYS A 7 -50.18 32.82 14.68
N TRP A 8 -50.11 32.75 13.35
CA TRP A 8 -48.94 33.16 12.58
C TRP A 8 -48.87 34.69 12.46
N VAL A 9 -47.69 35.25 12.72
CA VAL A 9 -47.39 36.67 12.55
C VAL A 9 -46.18 36.86 11.63
N THR A 10 -46.17 37.95 10.87
CA THR A 10 -45.03 38.30 10.02
C THR A 10 -44.11 39.25 10.77
N ILE A 11 -42.84 38.88 10.91
CA ILE A 11 -41.80 39.71 11.54
C ILE A 11 -40.73 39.99 10.49
N LYS A 12 -40.26 41.25 10.45
CA LYS A 12 -39.09 41.66 9.68
C LYS A 12 -37.87 41.66 10.60
N ALA A 13 -36.98 40.70 10.42
CA ALA A 13 -35.75 40.55 11.21
C ALA A 13 -34.51 40.48 10.32
N PRO A 14 -33.35 41.00 10.76
CA PRO A 14 -32.10 40.84 10.03
C PRO A 14 -31.59 39.39 10.15
N PHE A 15 -31.09 38.82 9.05
CA PHE A 15 -30.44 37.51 9.04
C PHE A 15 -28.92 37.67 8.96
N VAL A 16 -28.21 36.80 9.68
CA VAL A 16 -26.74 36.73 9.57
C VAL A 16 -26.38 36.25 8.17
N LYS A 17 -25.44 36.96 7.53
CA LYS A 17 -24.87 36.59 6.23
C LYS A 17 -23.53 35.90 6.44
N TYR A 18 -23.36 34.75 5.79
CA TYR A 18 -22.13 33.95 5.83
C TYR A 18 -21.40 34.01 4.48
N ALA A 19 -20.07 33.84 4.51
CA ALA A 19 -19.25 33.89 3.30
C ALA A 19 -19.45 32.64 2.40
N SER A 20 -19.73 31.49 3.00
CA SER A 20 -20.03 30.26 2.28
C SER A 20 -21.13 29.43 2.96
N ARG A 21 -21.62 28.41 2.24
CA ARG A 21 -22.51 27.39 2.81
C ARG A 21 -21.84 26.65 3.97
N TYR A 22 -20.54 26.35 3.85
CA TYR A 22 -19.78 25.70 4.90
C TYR A 22 -19.79 26.53 6.19
N ASP A 23 -19.48 27.82 6.10
CA ASP A 23 -19.44 28.72 7.27
C ASP A 23 -20.81 28.80 7.95
N SER A 24 -21.90 28.80 7.17
CA SER A 24 -23.26 28.80 7.72
C SER A 24 -23.59 27.52 8.50
N LEU A 25 -23.15 26.36 8.00
CA LEU A 25 -23.34 25.06 8.65
C LEU A 25 -22.44 24.91 9.88
N GLU A 26 -21.19 25.37 9.79
CA GLU A 26 -20.25 25.35 10.90
C GLU A 26 -20.73 26.27 12.05
N ALA A 27 -21.19 27.48 11.73
CA ALA A 27 -21.77 28.39 12.72
C ALA A 27 -23.02 27.80 13.38
N ASN A 28 -23.89 27.16 12.60
CA ASN A 28 -25.06 26.47 13.15
C ASN A 28 -24.68 25.30 14.07
N ALA A 29 -23.72 24.47 13.65
CA ALA A 29 -23.22 23.38 14.48
C ALA A 29 -22.60 23.89 15.79
N LYS A 30 -21.82 24.98 15.74
CA LYS A 30 -21.26 25.65 16.93
C LYS A 30 -22.37 26.17 17.86
N LEU A 31 -23.41 26.80 17.31
CA LEU A 31 -24.57 27.27 18.09
C LEU A 31 -25.26 26.11 18.81
N LEU A 32 -25.59 25.03 18.10
CA LEU A 32 -26.24 23.87 18.71
C LEU A 32 -25.36 23.19 19.76
N ARG A 33 -24.04 23.12 19.53
CA ARG A 33 -23.08 22.48 20.44
C ARG A 33 -22.74 23.33 21.67
N ASN A 34 -22.66 24.65 21.52
CA ASN A 34 -22.18 25.57 22.56
C ASN A 34 -23.28 26.41 23.21
N GLY A 35 -24.51 26.35 22.70
CA GLY A 35 -25.64 27.12 23.21
C GLY A 35 -25.57 28.61 22.86
N LEU A 36 -26.38 29.40 23.57
CA LEU A 36 -26.40 30.85 23.46
C LEU A 36 -25.30 31.46 24.34
N THR A 37 -24.89 32.68 24.04
CA THR A 37 -23.85 33.38 24.82
C THR A 37 -24.20 33.52 26.31
N TRP A 38 -25.48 33.57 26.64
CA TRP A 38 -26.00 33.68 28.01
C TRP A 38 -26.52 32.35 28.59
N ASP A 39 -26.64 31.31 27.78
CA ASP A 39 -27.02 29.96 28.22
C ASP A 39 -26.38 28.92 27.29
N SER A 40 -25.23 28.41 27.72
CA SER A 40 -24.49 27.40 26.97
C SER A 40 -25.20 26.03 26.91
N GLY A 41 -26.17 25.82 27.80
CA GLY A 41 -27.00 24.62 27.87
C GLY A 41 -28.30 24.71 27.07
N TYR A 42 -28.60 25.86 26.46
CA TYR A 42 -29.91 26.15 25.85
C TYR A 42 -30.37 25.08 24.85
N TYR A 43 -29.44 24.63 24.00
CA TYR A 43 -29.65 23.58 22.98
C TYR A 43 -29.16 22.20 23.42
N SER A 44 -28.86 21.98 24.69
CA SER A 44 -28.25 20.72 25.14
C SER A 44 -29.11 19.48 24.94
N GLY A 45 -30.43 19.64 24.81
CA GLY A 45 -31.35 18.57 24.40
C GLY A 45 -31.09 18.01 23.00
N THR A 46 -30.26 18.66 22.18
CA THR A 46 -29.86 18.19 20.84
C THR A 46 -28.55 17.41 20.84
N TRP A 47 -27.81 17.42 21.94
CA TRP A 47 -26.47 16.82 21.98
C TRP A 47 -26.58 15.30 21.95
N LYS A 48 -25.70 14.63 21.20
CA LYS A 48 -25.64 13.14 21.14
C LYS A 48 -25.49 12.48 22.52
N SER A 49 -24.92 13.19 23.50
CA SER A 49 -24.81 12.71 24.89
C SER A 49 -26.12 12.77 25.69
N LYS A 50 -27.15 13.48 25.21
CA LYS A 50 -28.45 13.65 25.90
C LYS A 50 -29.64 13.13 25.08
N ALA A 51 -29.66 13.40 23.78
CA ALA A 51 -30.69 12.89 22.87
C ALA A 51 -30.37 11.43 22.50
N LYS A 52 -31.24 10.50 22.90
CA LYS A 52 -31.07 9.07 22.59
C LYS A 52 -31.45 8.76 21.14
N THR A 53 -32.33 9.55 20.57
CA THR A 53 -32.80 9.42 19.19
C THR A 53 -32.75 10.76 18.45
N TYR A 54 -32.69 10.70 17.11
CA TYR A 54 -32.80 11.91 16.28
C TYR A 54 -34.15 12.63 16.49
N ALA A 55 -35.20 11.89 16.88
CA ALA A 55 -36.50 12.47 17.21
C ALA A 55 -36.47 13.27 18.51
N ASP A 56 -35.75 12.81 19.54
CA ASP A 56 -35.54 13.56 20.78
C ASP A 56 -34.82 14.87 20.49
N ALA A 57 -33.74 14.81 19.68
CA ALA A 57 -32.98 15.99 19.28
C ALA A 57 -33.84 16.98 18.47
N ALA A 58 -34.62 16.49 17.50
CA ALA A 58 -35.51 17.31 16.69
C ALA A 58 -36.62 17.97 17.52
N ASN A 59 -37.24 17.22 18.44
CA ASN A 59 -38.29 17.74 19.31
C ASN A 59 -37.73 18.76 20.31
N ALA A 60 -36.49 18.61 20.77
CA ALA A 60 -35.82 19.58 21.64
C ALA A 60 -35.60 20.95 20.96
N LEU A 61 -35.69 21.02 19.63
CA LEU A 61 -35.61 22.28 18.87
C LEU A 61 -36.96 22.98 18.72
N THR A 62 -38.09 22.26 18.85
CA THR A 62 -39.44 22.83 18.71
C THR A 62 -39.68 23.90 19.76
N GLY A 63 -40.10 25.09 19.32
CA GLY A 63 -40.36 26.24 20.20
C GLY A 63 -39.10 26.87 20.80
N LYS A 64 -37.90 26.37 20.49
CA LYS A 64 -36.62 26.93 20.94
C LYS A 64 -35.81 27.52 19.80
N TYR A 65 -35.53 26.71 18.78
CA TYR A 65 -34.77 27.13 17.61
C TYR A 65 -35.66 27.82 16.58
N ALA A 66 -36.91 27.35 16.47
CA ALA A 66 -37.96 27.99 15.68
C ALA A 66 -39.25 28.02 16.50
N THR A 67 -40.02 29.10 16.40
CA THR A 67 -41.32 29.23 17.09
C THR A 67 -42.40 28.33 16.52
N ASP A 68 -42.17 27.76 15.33
CA ASP A 68 -43.08 26.82 14.68
C ASP A 68 -43.33 25.58 15.58
N PRO A 69 -44.58 25.34 16.02
CA PRO A 69 -44.90 24.20 16.88
C PRO A 69 -44.71 22.85 16.17
N SER A 70 -44.62 22.85 14.84
CA SER A 70 -44.40 21.65 14.02
C SER A 70 -42.94 21.42 13.61
N TYR A 71 -42.01 22.26 14.09
CA TYR A 71 -40.61 22.25 13.62
C TYR A 71 -39.93 20.88 13.80
N GLY A 72 -40.00 20.29 14.99
CA GLY A 72 -39.43 18.96 15.25
C GLY A 72 -40.04 17.88 14.35
N SER A 73 -41.36 17.88 14.16
CA SER A 73 -42.03 16.93 13.27
C SER A 73 -41.56 17.07 11.81
N LYS A 74 -41.34 18.30 11.32
CA LYS A 74 -40.79 18.54 9.98
C LYS A 74 -39.37 17.99 9.84
N LEU A 75 -38.51 18.22 10.83
CA LEU A 75 -37.14 17.66 10.85
C LEU A 75 -37.14 16.13 10.87
N ILE A 76 -37.97 15.53 11.74
CA ILE A 76 -38.15 14.07 11.81
C ILE A 76 -38.56 13.52 10.45
N ASN A 77 -39.49 14.17 9.76
CA ASN A 77 -39.94 13.76 8.43
C ASN A 77 -38.82 13.86 7.39
N ILE A 78 -38.02 14.92 7.39
CA ILE A 78 -36.85 15.06 6.50
C ILE A 78 -35.83 13.93 6.78
N ILE A 79 -35.46 13.74 8.04
CA ILE A 79 -34.49 12.71 8.44
C ILE A 79 -34.96 11.32 8.00
N LYS A 80 -36.24 11.00 8.17
CA LYS A 80 -36.84 9.74 7.71
C LYS A 80 -36.86 9.63 6.18
N THR A 81 -37.35 10.67 5.50
CA THR A 81 -37.53 10.67 4.04
C THR A 81 -36.22 10.43 3.31
N TYR A 82 -35.12 11.00 3.82
CA TYR A 82 -33.79 10.89 3.22
C TYR A 82 -32.88 9.89 3.94
N ASN A 83 -33.40 9.12 4.89
CA ASN A 83 -32.65 8.15 5.71
C ASN A 83 -31.34 8.73 6.29
N LEU A 84 -31.40 9.95 6.83
CA LEU A 84 -30.20 10.68 7.26
C LEU A 84 -29.55 10.09 8.53
N THR A 85 -30.22 9.16 9.21
CA THR A 85 -29.63 8.40 10.33
C THR A 85 -28.42 7.57 9.92
N GLU A 86 -28.22 7.30 8.63
CA GLU A 86 -26.98 6.69 8.12
C GLU A 86 -25.74 7.54 8.42
N LEU A 87 -25.88 8.87 8.49
CA LEU A 87 -24.79 9.79 8.82
C LEU A 87 -24.38 9.73 10.30
N ASP A 88 -25.19 9.11 11.16
CA ASP A 88 -24.85 8.92 12.58
C ASP A 88 -23.98 7.69 12.83
N LYS A 89 -23.87 6.79 11.86
CA LYS A 89 -23.00 5.60 11.97
C LYS A 89 -21.53 6.02 12.00
N PRO A 90 -20.66 5.34 12.78
CA PRO A 90 -19.23 5.60 12.75
C PRO A 90 -18.71 5.47 11.31
N ALA A 91 -17.98 6.47 10.84
CA ALA A 91 -17.41 6.43 9.51
C ALA A 91 -16.38 5.29 9.42
N LYS A 92 -16.42 4.50 8.35
CA LYS A 92 -15.42 3.45 8.09
C LYS A 92 -14.02 4.07 8.07
N THR A 93 -13.06 3.44 8.75
CA THR A 93 -11.66 3.90 8.76
C THR A 93 -10.71 2.72 8.78
N GLY A 94 -9.58 2.84 8.08
CA GLY A 94 -8.54 1.83 8.01
C GLY A 94 -8.81 0.73 6.97
N TYR A 95 -8.12 -0.39 7.17
CA TYR A 95 -8.10 -1.54 6.26
C TYR A 95 -9.25 -2.51 6.58
N LEU A 96 -10.23 -2.62 5.70
CA LEU A 96 -11.48 -3.35 5.94
C LEU A 96 -11.91 -4.13 4.70
N GLN A 97 -12.39 -5.36 4.86
CA GLN A 97 -13.06 -6.07 3.78
C GLN A 97 -14.53 -5.63 3.71
N ASP A 98 -15.04 -5.32 2.52
CA ASP A 98 -16.46 -5.00 2.32
C ASP A 98 -17.26 -6.22 1.85
N SER A 99 -18.59 -6.07 1.74
CA SER A 99 -19.49 -7.17 1.36
C SER A 99 -19.25 -7.75 -0.04
N ASP A 100 -18.53 -7.04 -0.90
CA ASP A 100 -18.09 -7.49 -2.22
C ASP A 100 -16.85 -8.42 -2.17
N GLY A 101 -16.33 -8.67 -0.96
CA GLY A 101 -15.13 -9.48 -0.73
C GLY A 101 -13.82 -8.74 -1.01
N GLN A 102 -13.87 -7.49 -1.46
CA GLN A 102 -12.67 -6.70 -1.73
C GLN A 102 -12.15 -6.06 -0.45
N TRP A 103 -10.83 -5.88 -0.40
CA TRP A 103 -10.18 -5.18 0.69
C TRP A 103 -10.08 -3.70 0.37
N TYR A 104 -10.48 -2.85 1.31
CA TYR A 104 -10.52 -1.42 1.16
C TYR A 104 -9.64 -0.69 2.17
N TRP A 105 -9.20 0.52 1.80
CA TRP A 105 -8.77 1.53 2.75
C TRP A 105 -9.74 2.71 2.78
N PHE A 106 -10.25 3.03 3.97
CA PHE A 106 -11.09 4.19 4.21
C PHE A 106 -10.41 5.22 5.11
N GLU A 107 -10.66 6.50 4.84
CA GLU A 107 -10.30 7.63 5.70
C GLU A 107 -11.56 8.42 6.03
N SER A 108 -12.09 8.26 7.25
CA SER A 108 -13.33 8.92 7.69
C SER A 108 -14.50 8.72 6.72
N GLY A 109 -14.68 7.48 6.26
CA GLY A 109 -15.74 7.09 5.32
C GLY A 109 -15.42 7.33 3.85
N VAL A 110 -14.32 8.01 3.54
CA VAL A 110 -13.89 8.27 2.15
C VAL A 110 -12.97 7.16 1.68
N LYS A 111 -13.20 6.67 0.45
CA LYS A 111 -12.34 5.68 -0.21
C LYS A 111 -10.99 6.29 -0.58
N TYR A 112 -9.91 5.66 -0.15
CA TYR A 112 -8.55 6.18 -0.34
C TYR A 112 -7.89 5.72 -1.64
N THR A 113 -7.10 6.58 -2.27
CA THR A 113 -6.25 6.23 -3.43
C THR A 113 -4.81 6.60 -3.11
N GLY A 114 -3.88 5.66 -3.26
CA GLY A 114 -2.46 5.86 -2.97
C GLY A 114 -1.83 4.74 -2.15
N PHE A 115 -0.63 5.00 -1.63
CA PHE A 115 0.13 4.09 -0.78
C PHE A 115 -0.22 4.27 0.69
N ARG A 116 -0.48 3.16 1.38
CA ARG A 116 -0.65 3.17 2.83
C ARG A 116 0.24 2.15 3.51
N PHE A 117 1.02 2.61 4.47
CA PHE A 117 1.79 1.71 5.32
C PHE A 117 0.87 1.09 6.38
N TYR A 118 0.82 -0.23 6.42
CA TYR A 118 0.00 -0.99 7.36
C TYR A 118 0.63 -2.36 7.60
N MET A 119 0.59 -2.85 8.84
CA MET A 119 1.14 -4.16 9.23
C MET A 119 2.52 -4.47 8.63
N GLY A 120 3.43 -3.50 8.70
CA GLY A 120 4.84 -3.67 8.34
C GLY A 120 5.19 -3.56 6.85
N THR A 121 4.26 -3.17 5.98
CA THR A 121 4.55 -2.94 4.55
C THR A 121 3.60 -1.89 3.96
N TYR A 122 3.82 -1.52 2.71
CA TYR A 122 2.90 -0.70 1.93
C TYR A 122 1.86 -1.55 1.20
N TYR A 123 0.66 -1.00 1.09
CA TYR A 123 -0.40 -1.46 0.21
C TYR A 123 -0.78 -0.33 -0.74
N TYR A 124 -1.18 -0.66 -1.96
CA TYR A 124 -1.68 0.31 -2.92
C TYR A 124 -3.19 0.20 -3.07
N PHE A 125 -3.86 1.35 -3.12
CA PHE A 125 -5.31 1.41 -3.26
C PHE A 125 -5.70 2.32 -4.43
N ILE A 126 -6.72 1.91 -5.19
CA ILE A 126 -7.37 2.72 -6.22
C ILE A 126 -8.86 2.78 -5.90
N ASN A 127 -9.39 3.98 -5.68
CA ASN A 127 -10.78 4.20 -5.26
C ASN A 127 -11.13 3.31 -4.06
N GLY A 128 -10.22 3.27 -3.09
CA GLY A 128 -10.32 2.47 -1.89
C GLY A 128 -9.92 1.01 -2.07
N VAL A 129 -9.96 0.43 -3.27
CA VAL A 129 -9.76 -1.02 -3.49
C VAL A 129 -8.27 -1.39 -3.46
N ARG A 130 -7.89 -2.38 -2.65
CA ARG A 130 -6.53 -2.92 -2.58
C ARG A 130 -6.13 -3.53 -3.91
N GLN A 131 -4.93 -3.18 -4.34
CA GLN A 131 -4.32 -3.63 -5.57
C GLN A 131 -3.39 -4.82 -5.33
N GLU A 132 -3.33 -5.73 -6.32
CA GLU A 132 -2.59 -6.99 -6.27
C GLU A 132 -1.78 -7.20 -7.56
N ASN A 133 -0.69 -7.98 -7.46
CA ASN A 133 0.14 -8.46 -8.58
C ASN A 133 0.43 -7.40 -9.65
N GLN A 134 0.88 -6.22 -9.22
CA GLN A 134 1.08 -5.11 -10.16
C GLN A 134 2.23 -4.20 -9.77
N TRP A 135 2.83 -3.62 -10.81
CA TRP A 135 3.78 -2.52 -10.69
C TRP A 135 3.06 -1.24 -10.31
N VAL A 136 3.63 -0.51 -9.35
CA VAL A 136 3.09 0.78 -8.94
C VAL A 136 4.20 1.82 -8.88
N SER A 137 3.88 3.04 -9.31
CA SER A 137 4.76 4.21 -9.19
C SER A 137 4.23 5.16 -8.14
N GLN A 138 5.06 5.50 -7.16
CA GLN A 138 4.71 6.40 -6.07
C GLN A 138 5.96 7.15 -5.61
N TRP A 139 5.84 8.45 -5.31
CA TRP A 139 6.97 9.29 -4.88
C TRP A 139 8.17 9.28 -5.85
N GLY A 140 7.93 9.09 -7.15
CA GLY A 140 8.99 8.97 -8.17
C GLY A 140 9.75 7.65 -8.16
N LEU A 141 9.32 6.68 -7.35
CA LEU A 141 9.93 5.36 -7.22
C LEU A 141 8.97 4.28 -7.73
N GLN A 142 9.52 3.14 -8.15
CA GLN A 142 8.77 1.96 -8.54
C GLN A 142 8.71 0.93 -7.41
N TYR A 143 7.57 0.25 -7.33
CA TYR A 143 7.26 -0.79 -6.37
C TYR A 143 6.53 -1.93 -7.10
N TYR A 144 6.45 -3.09 -6.47
CA TYR A 144 5.56 -4.16 -6.89
C TYR A 144 4.76 -4.64 -5.69
N VAL A 145 3.44 -4.70 -5.83
CA VAL A 145 2.55 -5.30 -4.81
C VAL A 145 2.24 -6.75 -5.19
N GLY A 146 2.40 -7.66 -4.24
CA GLY A 146 2.18 -9.10 -4.42
C GLY A 146 0.71 -9.48 -4.52
N ASN A 147 0.43 -10.78 -4.51
CA ASN A 147 -0.93 -11.33 -4.53
C ASN A 147 -1.72 -11.01 -3.24
N ASP A 148 -1.01 -10.87 -2.13
CA ASP A 148 -1.53 -10.40 -0.85
C ASP A 148 -1.56 -8.86 -0.77
N GLY A 149 -1.22 -8.17 -1.87
CA GLY A 149 -1.22 -6.72 -2.04
C GLY A 149 -0.16 -5.99 -1.23
N ARG A 150 0.70 -6.75 -0.54
CA ARG A 150 1.85 -6.21 0.18
C ARG A 150 2.92 -5.81 -0.82
N ALA A 151 3.51 -4.64 -0.65
CA ALA A 151 4.71 -4.26 -1.36
C ALA A 151 5.81 -5.26 -1.01
N VAL A 152 6.47 -5.80 -2.05
CA VAL A 152 7.47 -6.84 -1.88
C VAL A 152 8.84 -6.25 -1.51
N GLU A 153 9.67 -7.08 -0.89
CA GLU A 153 11.06 -6.77 -0.56
C GLU A 153 11.99 -7.91 -0.99
N GLY A 154 13.30 -7.65 -0.97
CA GLY A 154 14.34 -8.58 -1.40
C GLY A 154 14.27 -8.90 -2.89
N VAL A 155 14.90 -10.01 -3.28
CA VAL A 155 14.83 -10.49 -4.66
C VAL A 155 13.50 -11.21 -4.90
N ARG A 156 12.78 -10.80 -5.94
CA ARG A 156 11.50 -11.40 -6.36
C ARG A 156 11.48 -11.62 -7.86
N PHE A 157 10.96 -12.78 -8.27
CA PHE A 157 10.67 -13.06 -9.67
C PHE A 157 9.30 -12.50 -10.01
N ILE A 158 9.26 -11.61 -11.00
CA ILE A 158 8.05 -11.03 -11.55
C ILE A 158 8.09 -11.34 -13.04
N ASP A 159 7.11 -12.11 -13.51
CA ASP A 159 7.05 -12.61 -14.88
C ASP A 159 8.34 -13.29 -15.36
N GLY A 160 8.95 -14.07 -14.46
CA GLY A 160 10.19 -14.82 -14.73
C GLY A 160 11.48 -13.99 -14.70
N VAL A 161 11.40 -12.67 -14.47
CA VAL A 161 12.57 -11.79 -14.33
C VAL A 161 12.82 -11.51 -12.85
N PRO A 162 14.04 -11.72 -12.32
CA PRO A 162 14.35 -11.38 -10.94
C PRO A 162 14.64 -9.88 -10.81
N TYR A 163 13.94 -9.25 -9.89
CA TYR A 163 14.10 -7.86 -9.48
C TYR A 163 14.51 -7.79 -8.02
N ASP A 164 15.36 -6.81 -7.69
CA ASP A 164 15.79 -6.54 -6.33
C ASP A 164 15.04 -5.31 -5.78
N PHE A 165 14.30 -5.49 -4.69
CA PHE A 165 13.59 -4.44 -3.96
C PHE A 165 14.31 -4.03 -2.66
N GLY A 166 15.48 -4.62 -2.39
CA GLY A 166 16.26 -4.42 -1.17
C GLY A 166 15.56 -4.96 0.08
N THR A 167 16.26 -5.00 1.22
CA THR A 167 15.73 -5.51 2.51
C THR A 167 15.81 -4.46 3.61
N ASN A 168 15.81 -3.18 3.23
CA ASN A 168 15.98 -2.03 4.12
C ASN A 168 14.65 -1.35 4.50
N GLY A 169 13.52 -2.02 4.30
CA GLY A 169 12.19 -1.49 4.59
C GLY A 169 11.72 -0.35 3.68
N THR A 170 12.42 -0.09 2.57
CA THR A 170 12.01 0.93 1.59
C THR A 170 11.10 0.38 0.50
N PHE A 171 11.10 -0.94 0.27
CA PHE A 171 10.26 -1.69 -0.68
C PHE A 171 10.33 -1.26 -2.15
N ASN A 172 11.09 -0.22 -2.48
CA ASN A 172 11.20 0.26 -3.84
C ASN A 172 12.23 -0.55 -4.63
N LEU A 173 11.95 -0.71 -5.92
CA LEU A 173 12.83 -1.34 -6.88
C LEU A 173 14.21 -0.68 -6.86
N LYS A 174 15.25 -1.52 -6.77
CA LYS A 174 16.68 -1.17 -6.90
C LYS A 174 17.20 -1.48 -8.30
N GLY A 175 16.58 -2.44 -8.97
CA GLY A 175 16.88 -2.81 -10.34
C GLY A 175 16.63 -4.29 -10.58
N LYS A 176 17.09 -4.80 -11.72
CA LYS A 176 17.11 -6.24 -11.98
C LYS A 176 18.25 -6.90 -11.20
N ALA A 177 17.99 -8.05 -10.60
CA ALA A 177 18.95 -8.72 -9.74
C ALA A 177 20.06 -9.43 -10.55
N SER A 178 21.25 -9.52 -9.96
CA SER A 178 22.39 -10.33 -10.43
C SER A 178 22.83 -11.28 -9.31
N GLY A 179 23.38 -12.43 -9.67
CA GLY A 179 23.94 -13.41 -8.74
C GLY A 179 23.43 -14.83 -8.95
N CYS A 180 23.84 -15.72 -8.04
CA CYS A 180 23.31 -17.09 -7.96
C CYS A 180 21.95 -17.04 -7.24
N LEU A 181 20.86 -17.19 -7.98
CA LEU A 181 19.50 -17.03 -7.48
C LEU A 181 18.74 -18.36 -7.57
N TYR A 182 17.91 -18.63 -6.57
CA TYR A 182 16.99 -19.77 -6.60
C TYR A 182 15.77 -19.42 -7.46
N ASP A 183 15.52 -20.22 -8.48
CA ASP A 183 14.37 -20.09 -9.38
C ASP A 183 13.59 -21.40 -9.57
N GLY A 184 13.94 -22.44 -8.82
CA GLY A 184 13.25 -23.73 -8.85
C GLY A 184 13.53 -24.58 -10.10
N SER A 185 14.49 -24.20 -10.93
CA SER A 185 14.90 -25.02 -12.07
C SER A 185 15.44 -26.40 -11.63
N PRO A 186 15.33 -27.45 -12.46
CA PRO A 186 15.87 -28.78 -12.12
C PRO A 186 17.41 -28.81 -12.08
N ALA A 187 18.06 -27.74 -12.53
CA ALA A 187 19.51 -27.63 -12.58
C ALA A 187 20.09 -27.16 -11.24
N ASN A 188 21.27 -27.67 -10.90
CA ASN A 188 22.07 -27.22 -9.75
C ASN A 188 21.29 -27.01 -8.44
N GLY A 189 20.29 -27.86 -8.16
CA GLY A 189 19.46 -27.76 -6.95
C GLY A 189 18.52 -26.57 -6.92
N GLY A 190 18.07 -26.06 -8.07
CA GLY A 190 17.16 -24.90 -8.16
C GLY A 190 17.85 -23.57 -8.38
N TYR A 191 19.18 -23.53 -8.46
CA TYR A 191 19.94 -22.29 -8.55
C TYR A 191 20.50 -22.05 -9.95
N ARG A 192 20.35 -20.82 -10.45
CA ARG A 192 20.99 -20.37 -11.68
C ARG A 192 21.63 -19.00 -11.49
N TRP A 193 22.66 -18.70 -12.28
CA TRP A 193 23.31 -17.40 -12.31
C TRP A 193 22.56 -16.44 -13.23
N TYR A 194 22.19 -15.28 -12.68
CA TYR A 194 21.61 -14.16 -13.39
C TYR A 194 22.56 -12.97 -13.42
N GLU A 195 22.51 -12.20 -14.50
CA GLU A 195 23.15 -10.90 -14.61
C GLU A 195 22.12 -9.90 -15.14
N LYS A 196 21.82 -8.88 -14.33
CA LYS A 196 20.82 -7.83 -14.61
C LYS A 196 19.49 -8.43 -15.08
N GLY A 197 19.03 -9.46 -14.39
CA GLY A 197 17.77 -10.15 -14.64
C GLY A 197 17.76 -11.15 -15.80
N SER A 198 18.90 -11.40 -16.44
CA SER A 198 19.01 -12.37 -17.55
C SER A 198 19.89 -13.54 -17.15
N LEU A 199 19.58 -14.75 -17.64
CA LEU A 199 20.43 -15.91 -17.44
C LEU A 199 21.81 -15.70 -18.05
N TYR A 200 22.85 -16.04 -17.30
CA TYR A 200 24.23 -15.73 -17.68
C TYR A 200 24.95 -16.91 -18.34
N THR A 201 25.69 -16.64 -19.42
CA THR A 201 26.61 -17.59 -20.03
C THR A 201 28.02 -16.99 -20.01
N GLY A 202 28.98 -17.71 -19.45
CA GLY A 202 30.37 -17.26 -19.33
C GLY A 202 31.00 -17.57 -17.99
N PHE A 203 32.18 -16.98 -17.75
CA PHE A 203 32.90 -17.09 -16.49
C PHE A 203 32.48 -16.02 -15.49
N ARG A 204 32.24 -16.45 -14.25
CA ARG A 204 32.01 -15.54 -13.13
C ARG A 204 32.84 -15.90 -11.92
N TYR A 205 33.53 -14.90 -11.37
CA TYR A 205 34.24 -15.04 -10.10
C TYR A 205 33.23 -15.01 -8.94
N TYR A 206 33.25 -16.05 -8.13
CA TYR A 206 32.35 -16.23 -7.00
C TYR A 206 33.02 -17.16 -5.97
N MET A 207 32.81 -16.94 -4.68
CA MET A 207 33.37 -17.79 -3.59
C MET A 207 34.86 -18.17 -3.78
N GLY A 208 35.68 -17.20 -4.19
CA GLY A 208 37.14 -17.34 -4.25
C GLY A 208 37.69 -18.07 -5.49
N THR A 209 36.89 -18.29 -6.53
CA THR A 209 37.37 -18.83 -7.83
C THR A 209 36.41 -18.48 -8.97
N TYR A 210 36.75 -18.82 -10.20
CA TYR A 210 35.87 -18.74 -11.36
C TYR A 210 35.01 -19.99 -11.52
N TYR A 211 33.77 -19.77 -11.97
CA TYR A 211 32.83 -20.82 -12.37
C TYR A 211 32.32 -20.54 -13.78
N TRP A 212 32.06 -21.61 -14.55
CA TRP A 212 31.50 -21.50 -15.89
C TRP A 212 29.99 -21.77 -15.88
N PHE A 213 29.22 -20.86 -16.48
CA PHE A 213 27.78 -20.97 -16.60
C PHE A 213 27.36 -21.04 -18.07
N VAL A 214 26.30 -21.79 -18.34
CA VAL A 214 25.58 -21.82 -19.62
C VAL A 214 24.11 -21.64 -19.32
N ASN A 215 23.50 -20.56 -19.81
CA ASN A 215 22.12 -20.18 -19.50
C ASN A 215 21.83 -20.21 -17.99
N GLY A 216 22.76 -19.66 -17.21
CA GLY A 216 22.76 -19.61 -15.75
C GLY A 216 23.07 -20.93 -15.06
N VAL A 217 23.16 -22.05 -15.78
CA VAL A 217 23.47 -23.37 -15.21
C VAL A 217 24.97 -23.53 -15.04
N ARG A 218 25.42 -23.80 -13.82
CA ARG A 218 26.83 -24.07 -13.51
C ARG A 218 27.25 -25.39 -14.16
N GLN A 219 28.28 -25.34 -14.98
CA GLN A 219 28.88 -26.51 -15.61
C GLN A 219 30.04 -27.02 -14.75
N ASN A 220 29.99 -28.29 -14.38
CA ASN A 220 31.07 -28.95 -13.66
C ASN A 220 32.04 -29.61 -14.66
N GLU A 221 33.22 -29.96 -14.17
CA GLU A 221 34.24 -30.82 -14.79
C GLU A 221 34.45 -30.63 -16.30
N GLY A 222 35.44 -29.84 -16.69
CA GLY A 222 35.75 -29.70 -18.11
C GLY A 222 36.64 -28.52 -18.48
N TRP A 223 37.13 -28.59 -19.71
CA TRP A 223 37.86 -27.51 -20.36
C TRP A 223 36.92 -26.38 -20.74
N ARG A 224 37.37 -25.15 -20.54
CA ARG A 224 36.65 -23.90 -20.88
C ARG A 224 37.62 -22.92 -21.53
N GLU A 225 37.09 -22.03 -22.36
CA GLU A 225 37.86 -20.98 -23.01
C GLU A 225 37.18 -19.63 -22.80
N ALA A 226 37.98 -18.64 -22.39
CA ALA A 226 37.54 -17.26 -22.24
C ALA A 226 38.76 -16.33 -22.24
N TRP A 227 38.56 -15.08 -22.67
CA TRP A 227 39.63 -14.07 -22.71
C TRP A 227 40.89 -14.52 -23.47
N GLY A 228 40.75 -15.45 -24.43
CA GLY A 228 41.89 -16.01 -25.19
C GLY A 228 42.70 -17.08 -24.43
N TYR A 229 42.26 -17.49 -23.24
CA TYR A 229 42.96 -18.49 -22.42
C TYR A 229 42.11 -19.73 -22.18
N LYS A 230 42.79 -20.82 -21.82
CA LYS A 230 42.17 -22.12 -21.53
C LYS A 230 42.17 -22.40 -20.03
N TYR A 231 41.04 -22.88 -19.52
CA TYR A 231 40.80 -23.13 -18.11
C TYR A 231 40.29 -24.54 -17.90
N TRP A 232 40.44 -25.07 -16.68
CA TRP A 232 39.79 -26.30 -16.25
C TRP A 232 38.91 -26.04 -15.03
N THR A 233 37.64 -26.42 -15.10
CA THR A 233 36.76 -26.50 -13.92
C THR A 233 36.76 -27.91 -13.38
N ASN A 234 36.87 -28.09 -12.06
CA ASN A 234 36.83 -29.40 -11.42
C ASN A 234 35.40 -29.95 -11.24
N LYS A 235 35.24 -31.07 -10.52
CA LYS A 235 33.95 -31.73 -10.26
C LYS A 235 32.94 -30.85 -9.51
N GLU A 236 33.42 -29.91 -8.71
CA GLU A 236 32.59 -28.92 -8.02
C GLU A 236 32.31 -27.67 -8.89
N GLY A 237 32.85 -27.62 -10.12
CA GLY A 237 32.73 -26.50 -11.06
C GLY A 237 33.72 -25.37 -10.83
N ARG A 238 34.63 -25.52 -9.86
CA ARG A 238 35.65 -24.51 -9.51
C ARG A 238 36.77 -24.50 -10.54
N ALA A 239 37.14 -23.34 -11.05
CA ALA A 239 38.37 -23.19 -11.81
C ALA A 239 39.56 -23.51 -10.90
N VAL A 240 40.47 -24.33 -11.40
CA VAL A 240 41.62 -24.84 -10.64
C VAL A 240 42.86 -23.98 -10.83
N GLN A 241 43.79 -24.13 -9.89
CA GLN A 241 45.12 -23.54 -9.93
C GLN A 241 46.18 -24.62 -9.70
N GLY A 242 47.44 -24.26 -9.95
CA GLY A 242 48.58 -25.12 -9.68
C GLY A 242 48.66 -26.30 -10.64
N TRP A 243 49.43 -27.30 -10.22
CA TRP A 243 49.57 -28.56 -10.95
C TRP A 243 48.31 -29.42 -10.80
N GLN A 244 47.76 -29.86 -11.91
CA GLN A 244 46.56 -30.68 -11.98
C GLN A 244 46.80 -31.85 -12.93
N THR A 245 46.27 -33.02 -12.58
CA THR A 245 46.30 -34.20 -13.45
C THR A 245 44.92 -34.41 -14.02
N ILE A 246 44.78 -34.26 -15.35
CA ILE A 246 43.51 -34.38 -16.08
C ILE A 246 43.69 -35.48 -17.12
N ASN A 247 42.88 -36.53 -17.03
CA ASN A 247 42.95 -37.70 -17.93
C ASN A 247 44.38 -38.27 -18.09
N GLY A 248 45.13 -38.36 -16.99
CA GLY A 248 46.50 -38.91 -16.97
C GLY A 248 47.61 -37.94 -17.40
N GLN A 249 47.28 -36.74 -17.89
CA GLN A 249 48.26 -35.72 -18.26
C GLN A 249 48.33 -34.60 -17.22
N ARG A 250 49.55 -34.11 -16.93
CA ARG A 250 49.78 -32.99 -16.01
C ARG A 250 49.71 -31.65 -16.74
N TYR A 251 49.00 -30.72 -16.15
CA TYR A 251 48.81 -29.34 -16.61
C TYR A 251 49.05 -28.36 -15.45
N TYR A 252 49.56 -27.16 -15.74
CA TYR A 252 49.76 -26.11 -14.73
C TYR A 252 48.87 -24.90 -15.03
N PHE A 253 48.02 -24.51 -14.09
CA PHE A 253 47.02 -23.43 -14.26
C PHE A 253 47.40 -22.12 -13.55
N GLY A 254 48.69 -21.92 -13.26
CA GLY A 254 49.17 -20.77 -12.48
C GLY A 254 48.76 -20.83 -11.01
N ASN A 255 49.41 -20.02 -10.17
CA ASN A 255 49.12 -19.89 -8.73
C ASN A 255 48.92 -18.41 -8.31
N ASP A 256 48.67 -17.54 -9.28
CA ASP A 256 48.63 -16.08 -9.16
C ASP A 256 47.20 -15.50 -9.24
N GLY A 257 46.17 -16.35 -9.16
CA GLY A 257 44.77 -15.96 -9.26
C GLY A 257 44.27 -15.78 -10.70
N THR A 258 45.04 -16.23 -11.70
CA THR A 258 44.64 -16.16 -13.11
C THR A 258 43.93 -17.41 -13.64
N TYR A 259 44.15 -18.57 -13.02
CA TYR A 259 43.45 -19.85 -13.26
C TYR A 259 43.58 -20.47 -14.67
N TYR A 260 44.36 -19.88 -15.58
CA TYR A 260 44.52 -20.40 -16.95
C TYR A 260 45.77 -21.27 -17.12
N LEU A 261 45.68 -22.18 -18.09
CA LEU A 261 46.73 -23.11 -18.50
C LEU A 261 47.98 -22.37 -18.99
N ARG A 262 49.14 -22.76 -18.47
CA ARG A 262 50.48 -22.29 -18.86
C ARG A 262 51.19 -23.25 -19.81
#